data_AF-A0A519H5S7-F1
#
_entry.id   AF-A0A519H5S7-F1
#
_cell.length_a   1.000
_cell.length_b   1.000
_cell.length_c   1.000
_cell.angle_alpha   90.00
_cell.angle_beta   90.00
_cell.angle_gamma   90.00
#
_symmetry.space_group_name_H-M   'P 1'
#
loop_
_entity.id
_entity.type
_entity.pdbx_description
1 polymer ?
#
loop_
_entity_poly.entity_id
_entity_poly.type
_entity_poly.pdbx_seq_one_letter_code
_entity_poly.pdbx_strand_id
1 'polypeptide(L)' 'MDLAFTPEEQKFREDIRDWVRDHLPQDIAHKVHNALRLSRDDMQRWARILGKKGWLGYGWPK' A
#
# COMPACT_ATOMS: atom_id res chain seq x y z
N MET A 1 25.24 -12.56 8.71
CA MET A 1 24.36 -11.41 8.43
C MET A 1 23.04 -11.73 9.10
N ASP A 2 22.65 -10.93 10.09
CA ASP A 2 21.32 -11.05 10.68
C ASP A 2 20.31 -10.35 9.75
N LEU A 3 19.25 -11.05 9.39
CA LEU A 3 18.20 -10.59 8.47
C LEU A 3 16.87 -10.39 9.20
N ALA A 4 16.87 -10.53 10.53
CA ALA A 4 15.69 -10.31 11.35
C ALA A 4 15.37 -8.81 11.44
N PHE A 5 14.08 -8.50 11.34
CA PHE A 5 13.56 -7.16 11.61
C PHE A 5 13.59 -6.87 13.11
N THR A 6 13.87 -5.62 13.48
CA THR A 6 13.69 -5.18 14.86
C THR A 6 12.21 -5.24 15.26
N PRO A 7 11.88 -5.27 16.56
CA PRO A 7 10.48 -5.20 17.01
C PRO A 7 9.72 -3.98 16.47
N GLU A 8 10.40 -2.84 16.36
CA GLU A 8 9.83 -1.59 15.82
C GLU A 8 9.51 -1.71 14.33
N GLU A 9 10.41 -2.32 13.55
CA GLU A 9 10.19 -2.57 12.13
C GLU A 9 9.05 -3.57 11.90
N GLN A 10 8.94 -4.60 12.75
CA GLN A 10 7.81 -5.53 12.71
C GLN A 10 6.49 -4.81 12.99
N LYS A 11 6.45 -3.97 14.02
CA LYS A 11 5.25 -3.21 14.36
C LYS A 11 4.83 -2.27 13.23
N PHE A 12 5.79 -1.54 12.65
CA PHE A 12 5.53 -0.68 11.49
C PHE A 12 4.98 -1.46 10.30
N ARG A 13 5.54 -2.65 10.03
CA ARG A 13 5.06 -3.53 8.96
C ARG A 13 3.62 -3.99 9.19
N GLU A 14 3.27 -4.35 10.41
CA GLU A 14 1.89 -4.73 10.77
C GLU A 14 0.93 -3.57 10.53
N ASP A 15 1.27 -2.37 11.00
CA ASP A 15 0.44 -1.17 10.84
C ASP A 15 0.20 -0.84 9.36
N ILE A 16 1.22 -1.00 8.50
CA ILE A 16 1.06 -0.86 7.04
C ILE A 16 0.10 -1.92 6.50
N ARG A 17 0.28 -3.19 6.88
CA ARG A 17 -0.54 -4.30 6.35
C ARG A 17 -2.00 -4.15 6.72
N ASP A 18 -2.29 -3.74 7.94
CA ASP A 18 -3.66 -3.54 8.40
C ASP A 18 -4.29 -2.31 7.72
N TRP A 19 -3.55 -1.19 7.62
CA TRP A 19 -4.06 -0.03 6.88
C TRP A 19 -4.35 -0.36 5.41
N VAL A 20 -3.45 -1.07 4.72
CA VAL A 20 -3.67 -1.49 3.33
C VAL A 20 -4.87 -2.42 3.21
N ARG A 21 -5.06 -3.36 4.14
CA ARG A 21 -6.23 -4.26 4.15
C ARG A 21 -7.54 -3.47 4.24
N ASP A 22 -7.58 -2.45 5.08
CA ASP A 22 -8.79 -1.67 5.32
C ASP A 22 -9.10 -0.67 4.20
N HIS A 23 -8.08 -0.24 3.45
CA HIS A 23 -8.20 0.86 2.49
C HIS A 23 -8.04 0.45 1.03
N LEU A 24 -7.44 -0.71 0.72
CA LEU A 24 -7.29 -1.20 -0.64
C LEU A 24 -8.63 -1.71 -1.17
N PRO A 25 -9.20 -1.12 -2.24
CA PRO A 25 -10.45 -1.61 -2.80
C PRO A 25 -10.32 -3.06 -3.30
N GLN A 26 -11.27 -3.91 -2.90
CA GLN A 26 -11.26 -5.34 -3.21
C GLN A 26 -11.23 -5.61 -4.72
N ASP A 27 -11.89 -4.77 -5.53
CA ASP A 27 -11.91 -4.85 -6.99
C ASP A 27 -10.52 -4.63 -7.61
N ILE A 28 -9.73 -3.71 -7.03
CA ILE A 28 -8.35 -3.47 -7.45
C ILE A 28 -7.45 -4.62 -6.99
N ALA A 29 -7.60 -5.06 -5.74
CA ALA A 29 -6.85 -6.20 -5.21
C ALA A 29 -7.06 -7.47 -6.05
N HIS A 30 -8.30 -7.76 -6.43
CA HIS A 30 -8.65 -8.88 -7.28
C HIS A 30 -7.91 -8.82 -8.62
N LYS A 31 -7.90 -7.66 -9.29
CA LYS A 31 -7.19 -7.48 -10.56
C LYS A 31 -5.70 -7.75 -10.42
N VAL A 32 -5.07 -7.22 -9.38
CA VAL A 32 -3.63 -7.43 -9.13
C VAL A 32 -3.32 -8.91 -8.85
N HIS A 33 -4.10 -9.57 -7.98
CA HIS A 33 -3.88 -10.97 -7.63
C HIS A 33 -4.08 -11.94 -8.80
N ASN A 34 -4.92 -11.58 -9.77
CA ASN A 34 -5.23 -12.42 -10.93
C ASN A 34 -4.52 -11.93 -12.21
N ALA A 35 -3.51 -11.06 -12.09
CA ALA A 35 -2.77 -10.48 -13.21
C ALA A 35 -3.67 -9.87 -14.31
N LEU A 36 -4.84 -9.33 -13.92
CA LEU A 36 -5.76 -8.66 -14.82
C LEU A 36 -5.29 -7.23 -15.09
N ARG A 37 -5.68 -6.69 -16.25
CA ARG A 37 -5.33 -5.32 -16.62
C ARG A 37 -6.00 -4.31 -15.69
N LEU A 38 -5.20 -3.41 -15.12
CA LEU A 38 -5.67 -2.23 -14.40
C LEU A 38 -6.07 -1.13 -15.39
N SER A 39 -7.23 -0.53 -15.15
CA SER A 39 -7.65 0.69 -15.85
C SER A 39 -6.97 1.92 -15.27
N ARG A 40 -7.08 3.06 -15.97
CA ARG A 40 -6.64 4.35 -15.45
C ARG A 40 -7.34 4.72 -14.15
N ASP A 41 -8.63 4.44 -14.05
CA ASP A 41 -9.44 4.80 -12.87
C ASP A 41 -9.06 3.97 -11.65
N ASP A 42 -8.71 2.69 -11.83
CA ASP A 42 -8.17 1.85 -10.75
C ASP A 42 -6.91 2.48 -10.16
N MET A 43 -5.95 2.84 -11.03
CA MET A 43 -4.69 3.44 -10.61
C MET A 43 -4.89 4.80 -9.92
N GLN A 44 -5.76 5.66 -10.48
CA GLN A 44 -6.04 6.96 -9.88
C GLN A 44 -6.79 6.85 -8.55
N ARG A 45 -7.74 5.93 -8.43
CA ARG A 45 -8.47 5.68 -7.18
C ARG A 45 -7.50 5.25 -6.08
N TRP A 46 -6.59 4.32 -6.38
CA TRP A 46 -5.58 3.91 -5.43
C TRP A 46 -4.62 5.06 -5.05
N ALA A 47 -4.13 5.82 -6.03
CA ALA A 47 -3.26 6.98 -5.78
C ALA A 47 -3.94 8.04 -4.89
N ARG A 48 -5.24 8.32 -5.08
CA ARG A 48 -5.99 9.25 -4.21
C ARG A 48 -6.12 8.74 -2.77
N ILE A 49 -6.33 7.43 -2.58
CA ILE A 49 -6.42 6.82 -1.25
C ILE A 49 -5.08 6.95 -0.52
N LEU A 50 -3.96 6.63 -1.19
CA LEU A 50 -2.62 6.84 -0.64
C LEU A 50 -2.32 8.30 -0.36
N GLY A 51 -2.74 9.21 -1.26
CA GLY A 51 -2.57 10.65 -1.10
C GLY A 51 -3.22 11.19 0.18
N LYS A 52 -4.41 10.72 0.55
CA LYS A 52 -5.07 11.09 1.82
C LYS A 52 -4.27 10.72 3.06
N LYS A 53 -3.45 9.66 2.99
CA LYS A 53 -2.56 9.21 4.06
C LYS A 53 -1.18 9.89 4.04
N GLY A 54 -0.88 10.67 2.99
CA GLY A 54 0.44 11.27 2.77
C GLY A 54 1.48 10.27 2.24
N TRP A 55 1.04 9.14 1.66
CA TRP A 55 1.90 8.05 1.23
C TRP A 55 2.27 8.09 -0.24
N LEU A 56 2.12 9.24 -0.89
CA LEU A 56 2.71 9.47 -2.20
C LEU A 56 4.20 9.80 -1.99
N GLY A 57 5.09 8.97 -2.54
CA GLY A 57 6.54 9.08 -2.32
C GLY A 57 7.16 10.43 -2.70
N TYR A 58 6.45 11.26 -3.47
CA TYR A 58 6.83 12.65 -3.73
C TYR A 58 6.93 13.51 -2.44
N GLY A 59 6.13 13.20 -1.41
CA GLY A 59 6.08 13.97 -0.16
C GLY A 59 7.01 13.48 0.95
N TRP A 60 7.88 12.49 0.68
CA TRP A 60 8.74 11.91 1.71
C TRP A 60 9.99 12.77 1.95
N PRO A 61 10.51 12.82 3.19
CA PRO A 61 11.76 13.50 3.48
C PRO A 61 12.92 12.89 2.70
N LYS A 62 13.91 13.73 2.36
CA LYS A 62 15.17 13.30 1.75
C LYS A 62 16.04 12.51 2.72
#